data_AF-A0A7Y2XBN5-F1
#
_entry.id   AF-A0A7Y2XBN5-F1
#
_cell.length_a   1.000
_cell.length_b   1.000
_cell.length_c   1.000
_cell.angle_alpha   90.00
_cell.angle_beta   90.00
_cell.angle_gamma   90.00
#
_symmetry.space_group_name_H-M   'P 1'
#
loop_
_entity.id
_entity.type
_entity.pdbx_description
1 polymer ?
#
loop_
_entity_poly.entity_id
_entity_poly.type
_entity_poly.pdbx_seq_one_letter_code
_entity_poly.pdbx_strand_id
1 'polypeptide(L)'
;MKNTITLLLILCLSLLGTTLTQAQTTQALDTIVKVNTDIIVCRVQEINTTEVKYIYPDRPGIVLALENELVNYIRLSSGETVRPENNDQEISDLAYEKQKTLNIKLGILTPLNGFTDFGFEYSRKPLHSLEGTLGIIGLGTQGTIIDEISNTDRGVTASFGYKVYAGPDFHLRKVRNAHRMSGMYVKPTISLAYYESVGDLMFYDPSAFDYLEEEVRTSTVKAALTVQIGKQYIFGDIFSLDLNVGAGYGIKNKERIDWPRDYQEPEFYFDFDPGYGFNVFTNGGGFTLSSSLKLGVLIK
;
A
#
# COMPACT_ATOMS: atom_id res chain seq x y z
N MET A 1 76.76 -58.89 -25.18
CA MET A 1 75.72 -59.59 -24.37
C MET A 1 75.55 -59.03 -22.97
N LYS A 2 76.61 -58.71 -22.20
CA LYS A 2 76.45 -58.08 -20.87
C LYS A 2 75.73 -56.72 -20.93
N ASN A 3 76.15 -55.81 -21.82
CA ASN A 3 75.58 -54.45 -21.88
C ASN A 3 74.12 -54.39 -22.33
N THR A 4 73.66 -55.35 -23.15
CA THR A 4 72.26 -55.44 -23.60
C THR A 4 71.33 -55.94 -22.50
N ILE A 5 71.82 -56.81 -21.61
CA ILE A 5 71.05 -57.31 -20.47
C ILE A 5 70.94 -56.23 -19.39
N THR A 6 71.99 -55.45 -19.14
CA THR A 6 71.94 -54.33 -18.18
C THR A 6 70.99 -53.22 -18.64
N LEU A 7 70.95 -52.92 -19.94
CA LEU A 7 70.04 -51.91 -20.49
C LEU A 7 68.57 -52.34 -20.36
N LEU A 8 68.27 -53.63 -20.58
CA LEU A 8 66.92 -54.17 -20.47
C LEU A 8 66.42 -54.18 -19.03
N LEU A 9 67.33 -54.42 -18.06
CA LEU A 9 66.99 -54.43 -16.64
C LEU A 9 66.71 -53.02 -16.10
N ILE A 10 67.45 -52.01 -16.58
CA ILE A 10 67.22 -50.60 -16.24
C ILE A 10 65.91 -50.09 -16.87
N LEU A 11 65.57 -50.55 -18.07
CA LEU A 11 64.29 -50.23 -18.73
C LEU A 11 63.11 -50.87 -17.99
N CYS A 12 63.24 -52.12 -17.53
CA CYS A 12 62.19 -52.76 -16.73
C CYS A 12 62.04 -52.13 -15.33
N LEU A 13 63.12 -51.67 -14.69
CA LEU A 13 63.02 -50.96 -13.41
C LEU A 13 62.41 -49.56 -13.56
N SER A 14 62.63 -48.86 -14.69
CA SER A 14 61.99 -47.57 -14.96
C SER A 14 60.52 -47.72 -15.35
N LEU A 15 60.14 -48.84 -15.99
CA LEU A 15 58.75 -49.18 -16.29
C LEU A 15 57.95 -49.69 -15.07
N LEU A 16 58.60 -50.30 -14.07
CA LEU A 16 57.94 -50.66 -12.81
C LEU A 16 57.74 -49.46 -11.86
N GLY A 17 58.56 -48.41 -11.98
CA GLY A 17 58.48 -47.22 -11.12
C GLY A 17 57.33 -46.25 -11.46
N THR A 18 56.67 -46.39 -12.60
CA THR A 18 55.69 -45.42 -13.11
C THR A 18 54.22 -45.82 -12.93
N THR A 19 53.92 -46.95 -12.27
CA THR A 19 52.54 -47.47 -12.15
C THR A 19 51.89 -47.31 -10.77
N LEU A 20 52.51 -46.57 -9.83
CA LEU A 20 52.00 -46.42 -8.46
C LEU A 20 51.60 -44.99 -8.04
N THR A 21 51.41 -44.08 -8.98
CA THR A 21 50.65 -42.85 -8.73
C THR A 21 49.21 -43.03 -9.22
N GLN A 22 48.45 -43.87 -8.50
CA GLN A 22 47.00 -43.72 -8.52
C GLN A 22 46.71 -42.33 -7.97
N ALA A 23 46.37 -41.41 -8.87
CA ALA A 23 45.70 -40.19 -8.51
C ALA A 23 44.44 -40.58 -7.72
N GLN A 24 44.49 -40.44 -6.39
CA GLN A 24 43.29 -40.30 -5.60
C GLN A 24 42.57 -39.08 -6.19
N THR A 25 41.56 -39.34 -7.00
CA THR A 25 40.58 -38.33 -7.37
C THR A 25 39.83 -38.03 -6.09
N THR A 26 40.34 -37.05 -5.33
CA THR A 26 39.56 -36.39 -4.30
C THR A 26 38.33 -35.86 -5.02
N GLN A 27 37.20 -36.57 -4.94
CA GLN A 27 35.95 -36.07 -5.48
C GLN A 27 35.68 -34.78 -4.71
N ALA A 28 35.95 -33.65 -5.36
CA ALA A 28 35.76 -32.35 -4.76
C ALA A 28 34.30 -32.28 -4.28
N LEU A 29 34.12 -31.91 -3.02
CA LEU A 29 32.82 -31.83 -2.37
C LEU A 29 32.28 -30.42 -2.48
N ASP A 30 30.97 -30.32 -2.57
CA ASP A 30 30.26 -29.06 -2.50
C ASP A 30 30.11 -28.64 -1.02
N THR A 31 29.91 -27.35 -0.80
CA THR A 31 29.71 -26.79 0.53
C THR A 31 28.50 -25.87 0.53
N ILE A 32 27.50 -26.20 1.33
CA ILE A 32 26.36 -25.32 1.60
C ILE A 32 26.68 -24.54 2.87
N VAL A 33 26.68 -23.20 2.77
CA VAL A 33 26.82 -22.31 3.91
C VAL A 33 25.45 -21.75 4.26
N LYS A 34 25.00 -22.01 5.49
CA LYS A 34 23.72 -21.54 5.98
C LYS A 34 23.76 -20.08 6.41
N VAL A 35 22.58 -19.48 6.58
CA VAL A 35 22.43 -18.10 7.10
C VAL A 35 23.03 -17.96 8.51
N ASN A 36 22.88 -18.98 9.36
CA ASN A 36 23.52 -19.04 10.67
C ASN A 36 25.01 -19.42 10.64
N THR A 37 25.63 -19.41 9.45
CA THR A 37 27.02 -19.79 9.18
C THR A 37 27.38 -21.27 9.33
N ASP A 38 26.42 -22.14 9.66
CA ASP A 38 26.68 -23.58 9.68
C ASP A 38 27.09 -24.06 8.28
N ILE A 39 28.09 -24.94 8.26
CA ILE A 39 28.68 -25.44 7.03
C ILE A 39 28.28 -26.90 6.86
N ILE A 40 27.63 -27.21 5.73
CA ILE A 40 27.33 -28.57 5.31
C ILE A 40 28.24 -28.94 4.15
N VAL A 41 29.17 -29.86 4.39
CA VAL A 41 30.00 -30.46 3.34
C VAL A 41 29.24 -31.65 2.73
N CYS A 42 28.93 -31.58 1.44
CA CYS A 42 27.99 -32.49 0.79
C CYS A 42 28.23 -32.62 -0.72
N ARG A 43 27.34 -33.35 -1.41
CA ARG A 43 27.15 -33.25 -2.86
C ARG A 43 25.75 -32.71 -3.12
N VAL A 44 25.67 -31.59 -3.82
CA VAL A 44 24.42 -31.00 -4.26
C VAL A 44 23.90 -31.80 -5.44
N GLN A 45 22.63 -32.23 -5.37
CA GLN A 45 21.98 -32.96 -6.45
C GLN A 45 21.11 -32.05 -7.32
N GLU A 46 20.40 -31.13 -6.68
CA GLU A 46 19.38 -30.31 -7.33
C GLU A 46 19.25 -28.99 -6.54
N ILE A 47 19.19 -27.87 -7.27
CA ILE A 47 18.86 -26.56 -6.71
C ILE A 47 17.53 -26.16 -7.32
N ASN A 48 16.46 -26.24 -6.54
CA ASN A 48 15.12 -25.84 -6.96
C ASN A 48 14.82 -24.40 -6.52
N THR A 49 13.63 -23.93 -6.88
CA THR A 49 13.12 -22.62 -6.44
C THR A 49 12.84 -22.59 -4.93
N THR A 50 12.59 -23.73 -4.30
CA THR A 50 12.22 -23.81 -2.88
C THR A 50 13.30 -24.37 -1.98
N GLU A 51 14.05 -25.35 -2.47
CA GLU A 51 14.99 -26.13 -1.66
C GLU A 51 16.20 -26.56 -2.47
N VAL A 52 17.27 -26.82 -1.75
CA VAL A 52 18.47 -27.46 -2.26
C VAL A 52 18.50 -28.88 -1.74
N LYS A 53 18.54 -29.84 -2.67
CA LYS A 53 18.70 -31.25 -2.32
C LYS A 53 20.18 -31.62 -2.34
N TYR A 54 20.61 -32.31 -1.29
CA TYR A 54 22.00 -32.69 -1.12
C TYR A 54 22.13 -34.07 -0.47
N ILE A 55 23.31 -34.66 -0.62
CA ILE A 55 23.66 -35.93 0.02
C ILE A 55 24.98 -35.79 0.76
N TYR A 56 25.08 -36.42 1.92
CA TYR A 56 26.35 -36.55 2.62
C TYR A 56 27.26 -37.61 1.98
N PRO A 57 28.58 -37.37 1.84
CA PRO A 57 29.49 -38.30 1.17
C PRO A 57 29.59 -39.67 1.85
N ASP A 58 29.44 -39.72 3.17
CA ASP A 58 29.43 -40.94 3.99
C ASP A 58 28.10 -41.72 3.89
N ARG A 59 27.06 -41.14 3.26
CA ARG A 59 25.69 -41.69 3.22
C ARG A 59 25.02 -41.49 1.85
N PRO A 60 25.58 -42.02 0.75
CA PRO A 60 25.14 -41.72 -0.62
C PRO A 60 23.68 -42.10 -0.93
N GLY A 61 23.03 -42.92 -0.09
CA GLY A 61 21.63 -43.34 -0.28
C GLY A 61 20.57 -42.43 0.33
N ILE A 62 20.94 -41.37 1.07
CA ILE A 62 19.99 -40.50 1.76
C ILE A 62 20.03 -39.10 1.15
N VAL A 63 18.96 -38.73 0.45
CA VAL A 63 18.76 -37.36 -0.06
C VAL A 63 18.10 -36.53 1.04
N LEU A 64 18.74 -35.42 1.38
CA LEU A 64 18.23 -34.42 2.31
C LEU A 64 17.85 -33.16 1.53
N ALA A 65 16.86 -32.44 2.03
CA ALA A 65 16.44 -31.16 1.48
C ALA A 65 16.68 -30.06 2.52
N LEU A 66 17.19 -28.93 2.06
CA LEU A 66 17.34 -27.71 2.85
C LEU A 66 16.63 -26.57 2.14
N GLU A 67 15.72 -25.90 2.84
CA GLU A 67 15.01 -24.75 2.30
C GLU A 67 15.98 -23.64 1.89
N ASN A 68 15.75 -23.03 0.73
CA ASN A 68 16.59 -21.97 0.18
C ASN A 68 16.72 -20.76 1.14
N GLU A 69 15.73 -20.49 1.98
CA GLU A 69 15.76 -19.44 3.02
C GLU A 69 16.83 -19.66 4.08
N LEU A 70 17.22 -20.92 4.31
CA LEU A 70 18.25 -21.27 5.28
C LEU A 70 19.65 -21.27 4.65
N VAL A 71 19.76 -21.06 3.33
CA VAL A 71 21.02 -21.08 2.58
C VAL A 71 21.49 -19.65 2.31
N ASN A 72 22.72 -19.34 2.73
CA ASN A 72 23.37 -18.08 2.36
C ASN A 72 24.00 -18.18 0.97
N TYR A 73 24.80 -19.22 0.74
CA TYR A 73 25.35 -19.56 -0.57
C TYR A 73 25.82 -21.02 -0.60
N ILE A 74 26.03 -21.52 -1.81
CA ILE A 74 26.55 -22.85 -2.11
C ILE A 74 27.85 -22.66 -2.87
N ARG A 75 28.93 -23.23 -2.38
CA ARG A 75 30.19 -23.35 -3.13
C ARG A 75 30.24 -24.74 -3.73
N LEU A 76 30.11 -24.82 -5.04
CA LEU A 76 30.25 -26.07 -5.77
C LEU A 76 31.72 -26.49 -5.80
N SER A 77 31.92 -27.79 -5.97
CA SER A 77 33.20 -28.45 -6.19
C SER A 77 33.95 -27.91 -7.40
N SER A 78 33.25 -27.32 -8.37
CA SER A 78 33.81 -26.57 -9.51
C SER A 78 34.46 -25.23 -9.10
N GLY A 79 34.24 -24.76 -7.88
CA GLY A 79 34.62 -23.42 -7.41
C GLY A 79 33.56 -22.35 -7.63
N GLU A 80 32.50 -22.64 -8.39
CA GLU A 80 31.38 -21.74 -8.60
C GLU A 80 30.62 -21.49 -7.28
N THR A 81 30.23 -20.24 -7.05
CA THR A 81 29.39 -19.88 -5.91
C THR A 81 27.99 -19.52 -6.40
N VAL A 82 27.01 -20.35 -6.04
CA VAL A 82 25.61 -20.16 -6.38
C VAL A 82 24.87 -19.65 -5.14
N ARG A 83 24.04 -18.63 -5.32
CA ARG A 83 23.10 -18.17 -4.29
C ARG A 83 21.71 -18.58 -4.75
N PRO A 84 21.01 -19.47 -4.02
CA PRO A 84 19.63 -19.77 -4.36
C PRO A 84 18.81 -18.48 -4.34
N GLU A 85 18.22 -18.12 -5.47
CA GLU A 85 17.34 -16.95 -5.54
C GLU A 85 16.04 -17.26 -4.81
N ASN A 86 15.84 -16.66 -3.62
CA ASN A 86 14.52 -16.60 -3.00
C ASN A 86 13.72 -15.48 -3.68
N ASN A 87 13.25 -15.75 -4.89
CA ASN A 87 12.66 -14.72 -5.75
C ASN A 87 11.15 -14.49 -5.51
N ASP A 88 10.68 -14.76 -4.28
CA ASP A 88 9.26 -14.73 -3.94
C ASP A 88 8.62 -13.34 -4.15
N GLN A 89 9.40 -12.26 -4.02
CA GLN A 89 8.94 -10.89 -4.31
C GLN A 89 8.74 -10.65 -5.81
N GLU A 90 9.71 -10.98 -6.66
CA GLU A 90 9.57 -10.79 -8.12
C GLU A 90 8.47 -11.71 -8.70
N ILE A 91 8.37 -12.94 -8.19
CA ILE A 91 7.28 -13.86 -8.54
C ILE A 91 5.92 -13.30 -8.10
N SER A 92 5.83 -12.70 -6.91
CA SER A 92 4.61 -12.06 -6.43
C SER A 92 4.19 -10.89 -7.33
N ASP A 93 5.12 -10.04 -7.73
CA ASP A 93 4.86 -8.88 -8.59
C ASP A 93 4.40 -9.30 -9.99
N LEU A 94 5.08 -10.27 -10.61
CA LEU A 94 4.66 -10.88 -11.87
C LEU A 94 3.25 -11.47 -11.77
N ALA A 95 2.91 -12.05 -10.63
CA ALA A 95 1.62 -12.68 -10.44
C ALA A 95 0.46 -11.68 -10.32
N TYR A 96 0.73 -10.37 -10.19
CA TYR A 96 -0.25 -9.28 -10.25
C TYR A 96 -0.33 -8.59 -11.62
N GLU A 97 0.54 -8.95 -12.58
CA GLU A 97 0.70 -8.23 -13.85
C GLU A 97 -0.60 -8.17 -14.67
N LYS A 98 -1.41 -9.23 -14.62
CA LYS A 98 -2.67 -9.32 -15.39
C LYS A 98 -3.85 -8.60 -14.74
N GLN A 99 -3.70 -8.12 -13.51
CA GLN A 99 -4.77 -7.48 -12.76
C GLN A 99 -4.96 -6.03 -13.19
N LYS A 100 -6.20 -5.56 -13.11
CA LYS A 100 -6.52 -4.17 -13.45
C LYS A 100 -5.82 -3.20 -12.52
N THR A 101 -5.40 -2.07 -13.08
CA THR A 101 -4.56 -1.10 -12.40
C THR A 101 -5.29 0.18 -12.02
N LEU A 102 -6.46 0.41 -12.63
CA LEU A 102 -7.26 1.60 -12.42
C LEU A 102 -8.58 1.24 -11.74
N ASN A 103 -8.99 2.09 -10.79
CA ASN A 103 -10.25 1.94 -10.09
C ASN A 103 -10.96 3.30 -9.98
N ILE A 104 -12.16 3.40 -10.56
CA ILE A 104 -13.02 4.58 -10.49
C ILE A 104 -14.02 4.38 -9.37
N LYS A 105 -14.12 5.34 -8.47
CA LYS A 105 -14.86 5.23 -7.21
C LYS A 105 -15.94 6.30 -7.08
N LEU A 106 -17.00 5.96 -6.36
CA LEU A 106 -18.06 6.85 -5.96
C LEU A 106 -18.23 6.78 -4.43
N GLY A 107 -18.27 7.93 -3.76
CA GLY A 107 -18.65 8.03 -2.36
C GLY A 107 -20.13 7.72 -2.21
N ILE A 108 -20.49 6.59 -1.60
CA ILE A 108 -21.90 6.15 -1.56
C ILE A 108 -22.71 6.80 -0.44
N LEU A 109 -22.04 7.30 0.60
CA LEU A 109 -22.69 8.02 1.71
C LEU A 109 -22.56 9.53 1.59
N THR A 110 -21.68 10.03 0.72
CA THR A 110 -21.47 11.47 0.60
C THR A 110 -22.74 12.20 0.13
N PRO A 111 -23.57 11.66 -0.81
CA PRO A 111 -24.76 12.38 -1.25
C PRO A 111 -25.72 12.64 -0.09
N LEU A 112 -25.77 11.76 0.92
CA LEU A 112 -26.58 11.94 2.13
C LEU A 112 -26.12 13.14 2.98
N ASN A 113 -24.85 13.52 2.85
CA ASN A 113 -24.23 14.65 3.53
C ASN A 113 -24.18 15.90 2.63
N GLY A 114 -24.93 15.94 1.52
CA GLY A 114 -25.02 17.12 0.64
C GLY A 114 -23.89 17.30 -0.38
N PHE A 115 -23.05 16.28 -0.60
CA PHE A 115 -21.98 16.35 -1.62
C PHE A 115 -21.75 15.01 -2.33
N THR A 116 -21.29 14.99 -3.57
CA THR A 116 -20.96 13.73 -4.26
C THR A 116 -19.47 13.65 -4.57
N ASP A 117 -18.81 12.62 -4.04
CA ASP A 117 -17.39 12.34 -4.25
C ASP A 117 -17.13 11.34 -5.39
N PHE A 118 -16.24 11.71 -6.30
CA PHE A 118 -15.69 10.85 -7.35
C PHE A 118 -14.20 10.61 -7.10
N GLY A 119 -13.80 9.35 -6.98
CA GLY A 119 -12.42 8.95 -6.77
C GLY A 119 -11.79 8.28 -7.99
N PHE A 120 -10.50 8.50 -8.18
CA PHE A 120 -9.69 7.84 -9.19
C PHE A 120 -8.44 7.28 -8.52
N GLU A 121 -8.31 5.95 -8.49
CA GLU A 121 -7.15 5.25 -7.95
C GLU A 121 -6.37 4.57 -9.09
N TYR A 122 -5.05 4.75 -9.11
CA TYR A 122 -4.14 4.08 -10.02
C TYR A 122 -3.04 3.36 -9.25
N SER A 123 -2.91 2.06 -9.47
CA SER A 123 -1.85 1.23 -8.90
C SER A 123 -0.56 1.34 -9.69
N ARG A 124 0.41 2.10 -9.17
CA ARG A 124 1.74 2.25 -9.79
C ARG A 124 2.57 0.96 -9.69
N LYS A 125 2.48 0.26 -8.56
CA LYS A 125 3.16 -1.01 -8.27
C LYS A 125 2.24 -1.87 -7.40
N PRO A 126 2.44 -3.19 -7.33
CA PRO A 126 1.72 -4.02 -6.36
C PRO A 126 1.79 -3.42 -4.96
N LEU A 127 0.65 -3.39 -4.27
CA LEU A 127 0.52 -2.82 -2.92
C LEU A 127 0.79 -1.32 -2.81
N HIS A 128 0.86 -0.59 -3.93
CA HIS A 128 1.02 0.85 -3.96
C HIS A 128 0.08 1.51 -4.98
N SER A 129 -0.60 2.58 -4.56
CA SER A 129 -1.48 3.33 -5.47
C SER A 129 -1.53 4.82 -5.15
N LEU A 130 -1.90 5.60 -6.16
CA LEU A 130 -2.20 7.02 -6.05
C LEU A 130 -3.71 7.17 -6.16
N GLU A 131 -4.33 7.91 -5.24
CA GLU A 131 -5.77 8.18 -5.26
C GLU A 131 -6.02 9.69 -5.27
N GLY A 132 -6.70 10.17 -6.31
CA GLY A 132 -7.32 11.50 -6.34
C GLY A 132 -8.81 11.40 -6.05
N THR A 133 -9.40 12.39 -5.41
CA THR A 133 -10.87 12.48 -5.24
C THR A 133 -11.31 13.91 -5.46
N LEU A 134 -12.42 14.08 -6.17
CA LEU A 134 -13.10 15.35 -6.39
C LEU A 134 -14.53 15.24 -5.87
N GLY A 135 -14.94 16.17 -5.02
CA GLY A 135 -16.30 16.27 -4.51
C GLY A 135 -17.01 17.50 -5.03
N ILE A 136 -18.30 17.35 -5.35
CA ILE A 136 -19.17 18.47 -5.72
C ILE A 136 -20.13 18.69 -4.56
N ILE A 137 -20.00 19.83 -3.88
CA ILE A 137 -20.86 20.25 -2.77
C ILE A 137 -22.15 20.86 -3.36
N GLY A 138 -23.29 20.48 -2.79
CA GLY A 138 -24.62 20.81 -3.30
C GLY A 138 -25.20 19.76 -4.25
N LEU A 139 -24.39 18.77 -4.67
CA LEU A 139 -24.85 17.61 -5.44
C LEU A 139 -25.13 16.44 -4.49
N GLY A 140 -26.31 16.43 -3.87
CA GLY A 140 -26.72 15.41 -2.89
C GLY A 140 -28.09 15.75 -2.30
N THR A 141 -28.49 15.04 -1.25
CA THR A 141 -29.66 15.42 -0.47
C THR A 141 -29.31 16.64 0.36
N GLN A 142 -30.03 17.75 0.15
CA GLN A 142 -30.10 18.82 1.12
C GLN A 142 -30.91 18.31 2.32
N GLY A 143 -30.21 17.78 3.32
CA GLY A 143 -30.84 17.31 4.55
C GLY A 143 -31.24 18.51 5.42
N THR A 144 -32.54 18.71 5.59
CA THR A 144 -33.12 19.52 6.67
C THR A 144 -32.79 18.82 8.00
N ILE A 145 -31.73 19.24 8.69
CA ILE A 145 -31.35 18.65 9.99
C ILE A 145 -32.30 19.15 11.11
N ILE A 146 -32.93 20.31 10.88
CA ILE A 146 -33.92 20.99 11.72
C ILE A 146 -34.86 21.70 10.72
N ASP A 147 -36.18 21.62 10.91
CA ASP A 147 -37.28 21.89 9.95
C ASP A 147 -37.25 23.21 9.14
N GLU A 148 -36.26 24.09 9.33
CA GLU A 148 -36.18 25.43 8.70
C GLU A 148 -34.82 25.79 8.08
N ILE A 149 -33.74 25.01 8.27
CA ILE A 149 -32.43 25.36 7.69
C ILE A 149 -32.17 24.52 6.45
N SER A 150 -32.48 25.09 5.28
CA SER A 150 -32.07 24.52 4.00
C SER A 150 -30.57 24.75 3.80
N ASN A 151 -29.77 23.68 3.92
CA ASN A 151 -28.35 23.78 3.62
C ASN A 151 -28.18 23.88 2.10
N THR A 152 -28.05 25.09 1.58
CA THR A 152 -27.88 25.39 0.15
C THR A 152 -26.42 25.55 -0.27
N ASP A 153 -25.50 24.92 0.48
CA ASP A 153 -24.07 25.03 0.23
C ASP A 153 -23.71 24.57 -1.18
N ARG A 154 -22.80 25.32 -1.81
CA ARG A 154 -22.28 25.03 -3.14
C ARG A 154 -20.78 25.20 -3.17
N GLY A 155 -20.10 24.25 -3.80
CA GLY A 155 -18.64 24.28 -3.82
C GLY A 155 -18.02 23.00 -4.31
N VAL A 156 -16.74 22.86 -4.02
CA VAL A 156 -15.92 21.74 -4.46
C VAL A 156 -14.97 21.28 -3.37
N THR A 157 -14.69 20.00 -3.36
CA THR A 157 -13.60 19.41 -2.58
C THR A 157 -12.63 18.70 -3.50
N ALA A 158 -11.37 18.65 -3.10
CA ALA A 158 -10.35 17.89 -3.80
C ALA A 158 -9.40 17.26 -2.79
N SER A 159 -9.00 16.01 -3.01
CA SER A 159 -7.96 15.37 -2.21
C SER A 159 -7.07 14.48 -3.06
N PHE A 160 -5.84 14.32 -2.59
CA PHE A 160 -4.84 13.47 -3.21
C PHE A 160 -4.06 12.72 -2.14
N GLY A 161 -3.91 11.41 -2.31
CA GLY A 161 -3.18 10.58 -1.35
C GLY A 161 -2.45 9.41 -1.98
N TYR A 162 -1.44 8.91 -1.27
CA TYR A 162 -0.65 7.75 -1.66
C TYR A 162 -0.95 6.57 -0.76
N LYS A 163 -1.55 5.48 -1.28
CA LYS A 163 -1.84 4.29 -0.48
C LYS A 163 -0.68 3.33 -0.50
N VAL A 164 -0.33 2.84 0.69
CA VAL A 164 0.57 1.72 0.91
C VAL A 164 -0.23 0.61 1.57
N TYR A 165 -0.41 -0.51 0.86
CA TYR A 165 -1.15 -1.66 1.34
C TYR A 165 -0.27 -2.56 2.20
N ALA A 166 -0.82 -3.07 3.29
CA ALA A 166 -0.19 -4.12 4.09
C ALA A 166 -0.16 -5.43 3.29
N GLY A 167 0.98 -6.12 3.36
CA GLY A 167 1.10 -7.50 2.91
C GLY A 167 0.38 -8.47 3.85
N PRO A 168 0.33 -9.75 3.50
CA PRO A 168 -0.28 -10.78 4.35
C PRO A 168 0.49 -10.96 5.67
N ASP A 169 -0.24 -11.20 6.76
CA ASP A 169 0.33 -11.39 8.11
C ASP A 169 1.14 -12.70 8.26
N PHE A 170 0.83 -13.71 7.43
CA PHE A 170 1.51 -15.00 7.45
C PHE A 170 2.54 -15.09 6.34
N HIS A 171 3.78 -15.39 6.72
CA HIS A 171 4.87 -15.72 5.82
C HIS A 171 4.81 -17.21 5.49
N LEU A 172 3.70 -17.65 4.89
CA LEU A 172 3.66 -18.91 4.17
C LEU A 172 4.04 -18.59 2.72
N ARG A 173 5.01 -19.33 2.18
CA ARG A 173 5.48 -19.14 0.80
C ARG A 173 4.30 -19.07 -0.17
N LYS A 174 4.32 -18.06 -1.06
CA LYS A 174 3.28 -17.76 -2.06
C LYS A 174 1.93 -17.25 -1.51
N VAL A 175 1.82 -16.98 -0.21
CA VAL A 175 0.65 -16.23 0.30
C VAL A 175 0.81 -14.77 -0.12
N ARG A 176 -0.24 -14.25 -0.73
CA ARG A 176 -0.28 -12.89 -1.27
C ARG A 176 -1.71 -12.37 -1.19
N ASN A 177 -1.87 -11.05 -1.24
CA ASN A 177 -3.19 -10.46 -1.33
C ASN A 177 -3.87 -10.95 -2.62
N ALA A 178 -5.19 -11.13 -2.56
CA ALA A 178 -5.95 -11.57 -3.73
C ALA A 178 -5.81 -10.59 -4.92
N HIS A 179 -5.57 -9.31 -4.62
CA HIS A 179 -5.41 -8.26 -5.61
C HIS A 179 -4.35 -7.24 -5.21
N ARG A 180 -3.68 -6.63 -6.20
CA ARG A 180 -2.63 -5.60 -6.05
C ARG A 180 -3.06 -4.32 -5.33
N MET A 181 -4.36 -4.08 -5.24
CA MET A 181 -5.01 -2.93 -4.57
C MET A 181 -5.97 -3.39 -3.46
N SER A 182 -5.83 -4.62 -2.96
CA SER A 182 -6.67 -5.16 -1.91
C SER A 182 -5.87 -5.30 -0.62
N GLY A 183 -6.51 -5.02 0.51
CA GLY A 183 -5.92 -5.15 1.84
C GLY A 183 -6.15 -3.93 2.72
N MET A 184 -5.59 -3.99 3.92
CA MET A 184 -5.45 -2.81 4.78
C MET A 184 -4.41 -1.87 4.19
N TYR A 185 -4.52 -0.57 4.43
CA TYR A 185 -3.57 0.41 3.92
C TYR A 185 -3.43 1.62 4.83
N VAL A 186 -2.31 2.32 4.67
CA VAL A 186 -2.09 3.68 5.18
C VAL A 186 -2.02 4.64 3.99
N LYS A 187 -2.69 5.78 4.08
CA LYS A 187 -2.80 6.80 3.03
C LYS A 187 -2.56 8.21 3.58
N PRO A 188 -1.32 8.73 3.60
CA PRO A 188 -1.10 10.18 3.71
C PRO A 188 -1.86 10.90 2.59
N THR A 189 -2.62 11.93 2.96
CA THR A 189 -3.54 12.63 2.07
C THR A 189 -3.52 14.13 2.33
N ILE A 190 -3.40 14.92 1.26
CA ILE A 190 -3.68 16.36 1.27
C ILE A 190 -5.10 16.59 0.76
N SER A 191 -5.86 17.45 1.42
CA SER A 191 -7.25 17.77 1.07
C SER A 191 -7.49 19.27 1.06
N LEU A 192 -8.36 19.72 0.17
CA LEU A 192 -8.80 21.09 -0.02
C LEU A 192 -10.32 21.10 -0.15
N ALA A 193 -10.96 22.13 0.37
CA ALA A 193 -12.37 22.38 0.15
C ALA A 193 -12.62 23.89 0.04
N TYR A 194 -13.52 24.26 -0.85
CA TYR A 194 -14.06 25.61 -0.95
C TYR A 194 -15.55 25.52 -1.19
N TYR A 195 -16.33 26.26 -0.41
CA TYR A 195 -17.77 26.36 -0.59
C TYR A 195 -18.29 27.68 -0.06
N GLU A 196 -19.43 28.06 -0.61
CA GLU A 196 -20.25 29.15 -0.15
C GLU A 196 -21.47 28.56 0.54
N SER A 197 -21.77 29.10 1.72
CA SER A 197 -22.98 28.80 2.46
C SER A 197 -23.89 30.02 2.42
N VAL A 198 -25.19 29.76 2.23
CA VAL A 198 -26.24 30.76 2.40
C VAL A 198 -26.95 30.43 3.71
N GLY A 199 -27.03 31.41 4.60
CA GLY A 199 -27.79 31.29 5.84
C GLY A 199 -28.62 32.54 6.03
N ASP A 200 -29.73 32.37 6.74
CA ASP A 200 -30.65 33.46 7.03
C ASP A 200 -30.38 34.01 8.42
N LEU A 201 -30.32 35.33 8.52
CA LEU A 201 -30.21 36.02 9.79
C LEU A 201 -31.58 36.58 10.16
N MET A 202 -32.06 36.23 11.34
CA MET A 202 -33.30 36.78 11.90
C MET A 202 -32.99 37.89 12.89
N PHE A 203 -33.55 39.07 12.67
CA PHE A 203 -33.46 40.19 13.59
C PHE A 203 -34.84 40.73 13.93
N TYR A 204 -35.02 41.11 15.20
CA TYR A 204 -36.26 41.75 15.64
C TYR A 204 -36.26 43.23 15.23
N ASP A 205 -37.29 43.64 14.48
CA ASP A 205 -37.55 45.04 14.14
C ASP A 205 -38.56 45.64 15.14
N PRO A 206 -38.10 46.48 16.09
CA PRO A 206 -38.98 47.10 17.07
C PRO A 206 -39.94 48.13 16.48
N SER A 207 -39.71 48.60 15.24
CA SER A 207 -40.57 49.57 14.56
C SER A 207 -41.76 48.91 13.86
N ALA A 208 -41.57 47.69 13.33
CA ALA A 208 -42.61 46.88 12.71
C ALA A 208 -43.30 45.90 13.68
N PHE A 209 -42.74 45.69 14.88
CA PHE A 209 -43.12 44.61 15.80
C PHE A 209 -43.07 43.23 15.13
N ASP A 210 -42.07 43.02 14.26
CA ASP A 210 -41.93 41.81 13.44
C ASP A 210 -40.47 41.36 13.35
N TYR A 211 -40.23 40.16 12.85
CA TYR A 211 -38.90 39.65 12.55
C TYR A 211 -38.58 39.85 11.06
N LEU A 212 -37.43 40.46 10.79
CA LEU A 212 -36.87 40.56 9.45
C LEU A 212 -35.87 39.42 9.24
N GLU A 213 -35.90 38.85 8.04
CA GLU A 213 -34.99 37.82 7.59
C GLU A 213 -34.07 38.41 6.51
N GLU A 214 -32.76 38.34 6.74
CA GLU A 214 -31.74 38.77 5.77
C GLU A 214 -30.87 37.59 5.35
N GLU A 215 -30.87 37.30 4.05
CA GLU A 215 -30.02 36.26 3.47
C GLU A 215 -28.56 36.72 3.48
N VAL A 216 -27.69 35.93 4.12
CA VAL A 216 -26.25 36.20 4.18
C VAL A 216 -25.45 35.06 3.58
N ARG A 217 -24.41 35.46 2.83
CA ARG A 217 -23.49 34.54 2.15
C ARG A 217 -22.15 34.55 2.84
N THR A 218 -21.64 33.36 3.14
CA THR A 218 -20.31 33.18 3.72
C THR A 218 -19.49 32.22 2.90
N SER A 219 -18.26 32.60 2.58
CA SER A 219 -17.31 31.67 1.95
C SER A 219 -16.43 30.99 2.99
N THR A 220 -16.15 29.70 2.76
CA THR A 220 -15.26 28.90 3.60
C THR A 220 -14.21 28.21 2.76
N VAL A 221 -12.94 28.37 3.14
CA VAL A 221 -11.79 27.66 2.58
C VAL A 221 -11.20 26.73 3.64
N LYS A 222 -11.03 25.45 3.30
CA LYS A 222 -10.39 24.45 4.16
C LYS A 222 -9.21 23.81 3.44
N ALA A 223 -8.15 23.52 4.19
CA ALA A 223 -7.04 22.70 3.73
C ALA A 223 -6.59 21.76 4.86
N ALA A 224 -6.18 20.54 4.55
CA ALA A 224 -5.79 19.57 5.55
C ALA A 224 -4.72 18.61 5.07
N LEU A 225 -3.87 18.19 6.02
CA LEU A 225 -2.96 17.06 5.87
C LEU A 225 -3.41 15.99 6.85
N THR A 226 -3.80 14.83 6.32
CA THR A 226 -4.34 13.70 7.09
C THR A 226 -3.57 12.43 6.80
N VAL A 227 -3.50 11.54 7.79
CA VAL A 227 -3.11 10.14 7.59
C VAL A 227 -4.38 9.31 7.73
N GLN A 228 -4.74 8.62 6.65
CA GLN A 228 -5.92 7.74 6.62
C GLN A 228 -5.47 6.30 6.77
N ILE A 229 -6.18 5.53 7.59
CA ILE A 229 -6.07 4.09 7.67
C ILE A 229 -7.36 3.52 7.10
N GLY A 230 -7.24 2.55 6.21
CA GLY A 230 -8.39 1.98 5.54
C GLY A 230 -8.22 0.52 5.18
N LYS A 231 -9.30 -0.06 4.68
CA LYS A 231 -9.33 -1.41 4.14
C LYS A 231 -10.12 -1.40 2.83
N GLN A 232 -9.47 -1.91 1.79
CA GLN A 232 -10.06 -2.06 0.47
C GLN A 232 -10.24 -3.53 0.14
N TYR A 233 -11.45 -3.90 -0.23
CA TYR A 233 -11.79 -5.21 -0.75
C TYR A 233 -11.95 -5.12 -2.26
N ILE A 234 -11.44 -6.11 -2.98
CA ILE A 234 -11.60 -6.22 -4.43
C ILE A 234 -12.22 -7.56 -4.74
N PHE A 235 -13.32 -7.53 -5.48
CA PHE A 235 -14.13 -8.69 -5.80
C PHE A 235 -13.99 -9.01 -7.29
N GLY A 236 -13.37 -10.15 -7.58
CA GLY A 236 -13.27 -10.70 -8.93
C GLY A 236 -12.54 -9.83 -9.95
N ASP A 237 -11.69 -8.89 -9.52
CA ASP A 237 -11.05 -7.89 -10.42
C ASP A 237 -12.09 -7.05 -11.21
N ILE A 238 -13.26 -6.82 -10.60
CA ILE A 238 -14.38 -6.10 -11.23
C ILE A 238 -14.78 -4.88 -10.41
N PHE A 239 -15.07 -5.06 -9.12
CA PHE A 239 -15.50 -3.96 -8.25
C PHE A 239 -14.74 -3.96 -6.92
N SER A 240 -14.71 -2.79 -6.28
CA SER A 240 -14.06 -2.59 -5.00
C SER A 240 -15.00 -1.98 -3.97
N LEU A 241 -14.81 -2.32 -2.70
CA LEU A 241 -15.40 -1.64 -1.56
C LEU A 241 -14.27 -1.10 -0.68
N ASP A 242 -14.27 0.21 -0.43
CA ASP A 242 -13.19 0.92 0.26
C ASP A 242 -13.74 1.71 1.44
N LEU A 243 -13.28 1.36 2.65
CA LEU A 243 -13.61 2.03 3.90
C LEU A 243 -12.34 2.61 4.51
N ASN A 244 -12.38 3.87 4.92
CA ASN A 244 -11.28 4.50 5.63
C ASN A 244 -11.72 5.55 6.65
N VAL A 245 -10.84 5.79 7.60
CA VAL A 245 -10.90 6.87 8.59
C VAL A 245 -9.53 7.53 8.66
N GLY A 246 -9.50 8.84 8.91
CA GLY A 246 -8.27 9.60 8.98
C GLY A 246 -8.31 10.70 10.01
N ALA A 247 -7.13 11.06 10.47
CA ALA A 247 -6.91 12.16 11.40
C ALA A 247 -5.68 12.97 10.97
N GLY A 248 -5.61 14.22 11.41
CA GLY A 248 -4.44 15.06 11.14
C GLY A 248 -4.60 16.50 11.60
N TYR A 249 -3.96 17.40 10.85
CA TYR A 249 -4.04 18.84 11.08
C TYR A 249 -4.58 19.56 9.84
N GLY A 250 -5.44 20.54 10.06
CA GLY A 250 -6.02 21.34 9.00
C GLY A 250 -6.15 22.80 9.38
N ILE A 251 -6.34 23.61 8.36
CA ILE A 251 -6.68 25.00 8.46
C ILE A 251 -8.06 25.24 7.86
N LYS A 252 -8.80 26.14 8.47
CA LYS A 252 -10.11 26.61 8.02
C LYS A 252 -10.10 28.11 8.10
N ASN A 253 -10.54 28.77 7.05
CA ASN A 253 -10.84 30.18 7.08
C ASN A 253 -12.28 30.36 6.61
N LYS A 254 -13.12 30.82 7.53
CA LYS A 254 -14.50 31.20 7.25
C LYS A 254 -14.60 32.71 7.32
N GLU A 255 -15.10 33.32 6.25
CA GLU A 255 -15.34 34.76 6.24
C GLU A 255 -16.30 35.15 7.36
N ARG A 256 -15.99 36.27 8.01
CA ARG A 256 -16.84 36.79 9.07
C ARG A 256 -18.00 37.53 8.42
N ILE A 257 -19.22 37.21 8.84
CA ILE A 257 -20.40 38.00 8.51
C ILE A 257 -20.29 39.35 9.21
N ASP A 258 -20.31 40.44 8.43
CA ASP A 258 -20.39 41.81 8.94
C ASP A 258 -21.86 42.15 9.20
N TRP A 259 -22.19 42.38 10.47
CA TRP A 259 -23.54 42.67 10.92
C TRP A 259 -24.02 44.06 10.48
N PRO A 260 -25.30 44.23 10.09
CA PRO A 260 -25.89 45.55 9.90
C PRO A 260 -25.77 46.37 11.20
N ARG A 261 -25.21 47.57 11.12
CA ARG A 261 -24.85 48.42 12.28
C ARG A 261 -26.02 48.88 13.15
N ASP A 262 -27.25 48.73 12.68
CA ASP A 262 -28.44 49.37 13.26
C ASP A 262 -29.36 48.41 14.04
N TYR A 263 -29.03 47.12 14.14
CA TYR A 263 -29.82 46.11 14.86
C TYR A 263 -29.08 45.55 16.08
N GLN A 264 -29.82 45.16 17.13
CA GLN A 264 -29.26 44.48 18.30
C GLN A 264 -28.65 43.13 17.88
N GLU A 265 -27.53 42.73 18.51
CA GLU A 265 -26.89 41.44 18.25
C GLU A 265 -27.92 40.30 18.33
N PRO A 266 -27.93 39.36 17.37
CA PRO A 266 -28.93 38.31 17.34
C PRO A 266 -28.79 37.39 18.57
N GLU A 267 -29.92 36.99 19.16
CA GLU A 267 -29.95 36.16 20.37
C GLU A 267 -29.38 34.75 20.16
N PHE A 268 -29.37 34.25 18.90
CA PHE A 268 -28.83 32.93 18.55
C PHE A 268 -28.21 32.94 17.14
N TYR A 269 -26.97 32.43 17.03
CA TYR A 269 -26.32 32.11 15.76
C TYR A 269 -25.86 30.65 15.80
N PHE A 270 -26.54 29.77 15.05
CA PHE A 270 -26.16 28.36 14.91
C PHE A 270 -25.28 28.19 13.67
N ASP A 271 -23.96 28.21 13.88
CA ASP A 271 -22.99 27.89 12.84
C ASP A 271 -22.82 26.38 12.72
N PHE A 272 -23.56 25.74 11.82
CA PHE A 272 -23.27 24.37 11.42
C PHE A 272 -22.19 24.40 10.33
N ASP A 273 -20.99 23.89 10.63
CA ASP A 273 -19.93 23.69 9.64
C ASP A 273 -20.02 22.25 9.08
N PRO A 274 -20.64 22.05 7.91
CA PRO A 274 -20.74 20.73 7.32
C PRO A 274 -19.38 20.16 6.91
N GLY A 275 -19.16 18.92 7.33
CA GLY A 275 -17.96 18.15 7.02
C GLY A 275 -17.91 17.60 5.61
N TYR A 276 -17.78 18.47 4.60
CA TYR A 276 -17.59 18.05 3.21
C TYR A 276 -16.19 17.44 3.02
N GLY A 277 -16.12 16.11 2.92
CA GLY A 277 -14.90 15.31 2.78
C GLY A 277 -14.06 15.20 4.06
N PHE A 278 -13.82 16.31 4.76
CA PHE A 278 -13.09 16.37 6.03
C PHE A 278 -13.58 17.53 6.91
N ASN A 279 -13.36 17.40 8.22
CA ASN A 279 -13.76 18.39 9.22
C ASN A 279 -12.53 19.02 9.86
N VAL A 280 -12.46 20.35 9.93
CA VAL A 280 -11.47 21.07 10.75
C VAL A 280 -12.23 21.73 11.90
N PHE A 281 -11.94 21.31 13.14
CA PHE A 281 -12.77 21.66 14.30
C PHE A 281 -12.67 23.13 14.74
N THR A 282 -11.65 23.85 14.30
CA THR A 282 -11.41 25.25 14.68
C THR A 282 -11.32 26.14 13.45
N ASN A 283 -11.75 27.40 13.57
CA ASN A 283 -11.37 28.43 12.59
C ASN A 283 -9.90 28.81 12.83
N GLY A 284 -9.15 29.08 11.76
CA GLY A 284 -7.70 29.15 11.79
C GLY A 284 -7.08 27.77 11.58
N GLY A 285 -6.51 27.16 12.62
CA GLY A 285 -5.85 25.85 12.52
C GLY A 285 -6.17 24.92 13.68
N GLY A 286 -6.28 23.63 13.39
CA GLY A 286 -6.64 22.64 14.40
C GLY A 286 -6.68 21.20 13.92
N PHE A 287 -7.19 20.34 14.79
CA PHE A 287 -7.37 18.93 14.51
C PHE A 287 -8.36 18.73 13.37
N THR A 288 -8.12 17.70 12.56
CA THR A 288 -9.03 17.31 11.48
C THR A 288 -9.31 15.82 11.50
N LEU A 289 -10.55 15.47 11.13
CA LEU A 289 -10.99 14.11 10.92
C LEU A 289 -11.61 13.96 9.54
N SER A 290 -11.38 12.80 8.93
CA SER A 290 -12.01 12.38 7.69
C SER A 290 -12.48 10.94 7.78
N SER A 291 -13.51 10.60 7.04
CA SER A 291 -13.95 9.22 6.85
C SER A 291 -14.60 9.08 5.49
N SER A 292 -14.52 7.90 4.89
CA SER A 292 -15.06 7.68 3.55
C SER A 292 -15.46 6.22 3.38
N LEU A 293 -16.62 6.03 2.75
CA LEU A 293 -17.07 4.75 2.22
C LEU A 293 -17.30 4.90 0.71
N LYS A 294 -16.51 4.17 -0.09
CA LYS A 294 -16.53 4.24 -1.55
C LYS A 294 -16.80 2.89 -2.16
N LEU A 295 -17.61 2.88 -3.21
CA LEU A 295 -17.76 1.76 -4.13
C LEU A 295 -17.00 2.08 -5.41
N GLY A 296 -16.27 1.13 -5.98
CA GLY A 296 -15.49 1.36 -7.19
C GLY A 296 -15.62 0.26 -8.22
N VAL A 297 -15.30 0.60 -9.47
CA VAL A 297 -15.24 -0.30 -10.62
C VAL A 297 -13.82 -0.28 -11.16
N LEU A 298 -13.24 -1.47 -11.27
CA LEU A 298 -11.91 -1.64 -11.82
C LEU A 298 -11.97 -1.68 -13.34
N ILE A 299 -11.07 -0.91 -13.97
CA ILE A 299 -10.83 -0.91 -15.40
C ILE A 299 -9.34 -1.12 -15.70
N LYS A 300 -9.05 -1.57 -16.92
CA LYS A 300 -7.67 -1.85 -17.33
C LYS A 300 -6.81 -0.60 -17.32
#